data_AF-A0A397T046-F1
#
_entry.id   AF-A0A397T046-F1
#
_cell.length_a   1.000
_cell.length_b   1.000
_cell.length_c   1.000
_cell.angle_alpha   90.00
_cell.angle_beta   90.00
_cell.angle_gamma   90.00
#
_symmetry.space_group_name_H-M   'P 1'
#
loop_
_entity.id
_entity.type
_entity.pdbx_description
1 polymer ?
#
loop_
_entity_poly.entity_id
_entity_poly.type
_entity_poly.pdbx_seq_one_letter_code
_entity_poly.pdbx_strand_id
1 'polypeptide(L)'
;MFLGKKMLKKIFFLTIIFTNFYIITTRPEVPQPESTPFENKPATKRYIIMFKPKTSEEIMNEVKLQVVNSGGTIYQEYTLFKGFAAEISETLVHIFEENPNIKSIEDDNPG
;
A
#
# COMPACT_ATOMS: atom_id res chain seq x y z
N MET A 1 12.16 -44.13 24.07
CA MET A 1 11.27 -43.11 24.67
C MET A 1 10.57 -42.37 23.54
N PHE A 2 9.38 -42.82 23.13
CA PHE A 2 8.67 -42.26 21.97
C PHE A 2 8.01 -40.94 22.35
N LEU A 3 8.48 -39.85 21.73
CA LEU A 3 7.91 -38.52 21.92
C LEU A 3 6.49 -38.51 21.34
N GLY A 4 5.47 -38.45 22.20
CA GLY A 4 4.08 -38.57 21.80
C GLY A 4 3.69 -37.52 20.75
N LYS A 5 2.85 -37.91 19.78
CA LYS A 5 2.40 -37.09 18.63
C LYS A 5 1.87 -35.70 19.02
N LYS A 6 1.37 -35.55 20.25
CA LYS A 6 0.87 -34.29 20.84
C LYS A 6 2.01 -33.34 21.27
N MET A 7 3.13 -33.89 21.73
CA MET A 7 4.35 -33.14 22.09
C MET A 7 5.09 -32.69 20.83
N LEU A 8 5.13 -33.52 19.79
CA LEU A 8 5.75 -33.19 18.51
C LEU A 8 5.06 -31.99 17.81
N LYS A 9 3.72 -31.92 17.86
CA LYS A 9 2.97 -30.75 17.35
C LYS A 9 3.27 -29.46 18.11
N LYS A 10 3.43 -29.53 19.44
CA LYS A 10 3.79 -28.35 20.25
C LYS A 10 5.19 -27.86 19.92
N ILE A 11 6.15 -28.76 19.75
CA ILE A 11 7.52 -28.42 19.35
C ILE A 11 7.52 -27.78 17.95
N PHE A 12 6.78 -28.35 17.00
CA PHE A 12 6.66 -27.80 15.64
C PHE A 12 6.01 -26.40 15.63
N PHE A 13 4.96 -26.19 16.43
CA PHE A 13 4.31 -24.89 16.56
C PHE A 13 5.25 -23.86 17.21
N LEU A 14 6.01 -24.28 18.23
CA LEU A 14 6.97 -23.43 18.92
C LEU A 14 8.11 -23.02 17.98
N THR A 15 8.62 -23.93 17.14
CA THR A 15 9.65 -23.61 16.14
C THR A 15 9.14 -22.59 15.12
N ILE A 16 7.89 -22.71 14.64
CA ILE A 16 7.33 -21.72 13.69
C ILE A 16 7.23 -20.33 14.34
N ILE A 17 6.79 -20.25 15.60
CA ILE A 17 6.73 -18.97 16.32
C ILE A 17 8.12 -18.36 16.47
N PHE A 18 9.11 -19.15 16.91
CA PHE A 18 10.48 -18.65 17.05
C PHE A 18 11.10 -18.25 15.72
N THR A 19 10.85 -18.98 14.62
CA THR A 19 11.35 -18.59 13.30
C THR A 19 10.70 -17.30 12.81
N ASN A 20 9.39 -17.11 12.98
CA ASN A 20 8.74 -15.85 12.63
C ASN A 20 9.23 -14.70 13.51
N PHE A 21 9.35 -14.92 14.82
CA PHE A 21 9.88 -13.93 15.76
C PHE A 21 11.33 -13.55 15.40
N TYR A 22 12.19 -14.52 15.11
CA TYR A 22 13.55 -14.28 14.69
C TYR A 22 13.61 -13.45 13.40
N ILE A 23 12.82 -13.80 12.37
CA ILE A 23 12.71 -13.01 11.13
C ILE A 23 12.25 -11.58 11.41
N ILE A 24 11.32 -11.37 12.34
CA ILE A 24 10.88 -10.03 12.74
C ILE A 24 12.00 -9.26 13.43
N THR A 25 12.72 -9.88 14.37
CA THR A 25 13.78 -9.22 15.17
C THR A 25 15.09 -9.01 14.42
N THR A 26 15.39 -9.81 13.39
CA THR A 26 16.64 -9.70 12.62
C THR A 26 16.44 -9.06 11.26
N ARG A 27 15.25 -8.53 10.96
CA ARG A 27 15.14 -7.56 9.86
C ARG A 27 16.05 -6.40 10.24
N PRO A 28 17.09 -6.10 9.45
CA PRO A 28 17.80 -4.85 9.65
C PRO A 28 16.74 -3.75 9.58
N GLU A 29 16.57 -3.01 10.67
CA GLU A 29 15.86 -1.75 10.62
C GLU A 29 16.58 -0.94 9.53
N VAL A 30 15.95 -0.85 8.36
CA VAL A 30 16.32 0.16 7.38
C VAL A 30 16.31 1.45 8.19
N PRO A 31 17.44 2.18 8.33
CA PRO A 31 17.49 3.37 9.14
C PRO A 31 16.33 4.25 8.73
N GLN A 32 15.31 4.33 9.59
CA GLN A 32 14.21 5.24 9.32
C GLN A 32 14.84 6.62 9.44
N PRO A 33 14.81 7.44 8.38
CA PRO A 33 15.38 8.77 8.45
C PRO A 33 14.71 9.48 9.62
N GLU A 34 15.51 9.85 10.62
CA GLU A 34 15.06 10.57 11.80
C GLU A 34 14.19 11.74 11.34
N SER A 35 12.93 11.73 11.75
CA SER A 35 11.97 12.77 11.42
C SER A 35 12.41 14.05 12.12
N THR A 36 13.23 14.84 11.43
CA THR A 36 13.51 16.22 11.81
C THR A 36 12.17 16.98 11.92
N PRO A 37 12.04 18.01 12.79
CA PRO A 37 10.78 18.73 13.01
C PRO A 37 10.24 19.52 11.81
N PHE A 38 10.83 19.36 10.63
CA PHE A 38 10.41 19.95 9.37
C PHE A 38 10.10 18.81 8.39
N GLU A 39 9.04 18.07 8.67
CA GLU A 39 8.43 17.19 7.69
C GLU A 39 7.84 18.09 6.58
N ASN A 40 8.65 18.39 5.56
CA ASN A 40 8.17 18.93 4.30
C ASN A 40 7.39 17.81 3.58
N LYS A 41 6.26 17.37 4.16
CA LYS A 41 5.31 16.52 3.45
C LYS A 41 4.94 17.29 2.18
N PRO A 42 5.17 16.74 0.98
CA PRO A 42 4.80 17.43 -0.26
C PRO A 42 3.31 17.74 -0.18
N ALA A 43 2.94 18.97 -0.53
CA ALA A 43 1.54 19.39 -0.50
C ALA A 43 0.69 18.38 -1.27
N THR A 44 -0.28 17.79 -0.58
CA THR A 44 -1.19 16.80 -1.14
C THR A 44 -2.51 17.47 -1.53
N LYS A 45 -3.14 16.95 -2.58
CA LYS A 45 -4.46 17.36 -3.07
C LYS A 45 -5.33 16.12 -3.25
N ARG A 46 -6.65 16.32 -3.27
CA ARG A 46 -7.63 15.24 -3.46
C ARG A 46 -7.96 15.09 -4.93
N TYR A 47 -7.96 13.84 -5.38
CA TYR A 47 -8.22 13.47 -6.76
C TYR A 47 -9.15 12.27 -6.86
N ILE A 48 -9.93 12.22 -7.93
CA ILE A 48 -10.62 11.04 -8.42
C ILE A 48 -9.78 10.45 -9.54
N ILE A 49 -9.33 9.21 -9.37
CA ILE A 49 -8.56 8.46 -10.37
C ILE A 49 -9.50 7.46 -11.03
N MET A 50 -9.70 7.61 -12.33
CA MET A 50 -10.55 6.74 -13.14
C MET A 50 -9.69 5.87 -14.05
N PHE A 51 -9.92 4.56 -14.03
CA PHE A 51 -9.28 3.59 -14.91
C PHE A 51 -10.07 3.37 -16.20
N LYS A 52 -9.39 2.83 -17.21
CA LYS A 52 -10.05 2.34 -18.43
C LYS A 52 -10.92 1.11 -18.09
N PRO A 53 -12.05 0.89 -18.79
CA PRO A 53 -12.97 -0.20 -18.46
C PRO A 53 -12.33 -1.61 -18.48
N LYS A 54 -11.31 -1.80 -19.32
CA LYS A 54 -10.60 -3.07 -19.52
C LYS A 54 -9.44 -3.31 -18.56
N THR A 55 -9.10 -2.35 -17.69
CA THR A 55 -8.02 -2.51 -16.71
C THR A 55 -8.35 -3.63 -15.73
N SER A 56 -7.40 -4.53 -15.47
CA SER A 56 -7.58 -5.66 -14.53
C SER A 56 -7.56 -5.18 -13.08
N GLU A 57 -8.13 -5.97 -12.18
CA GLU A 57 -8.08 -5.69 -10.74
C GLU A 57 -6.65 -5.68 -10.18
N GLU A 58 -5.78 -6.55 -10.70
CA GLU A 58 -4.36 -6.60 -10.34
C GLU A 58 -3.67 -5.26 -10.61
N ILE A 59 -3.83 -4.69 -11.80
CA ILE A 59 -3.26 -3.38 -12.16
C ILE A 59 -3.87 -2.26 -11.29
N MET A 60 -5.17 -2.31 -11.01
CA MET A 60 -5.80 -1.32 -10.11
C MET A 60 -5.20 -1.41 -8.70
N ASN A 61 -4.96 -2.62 -8.21
CA ASN A 61 -4.35 -2.84 -6.90
C ASN A 61 -2.88 -2.41 -6.86
N GLU A 62 -2.12 -2.57 -7.95
CA GLU A 62 -0.76 -2.03 -8.08
C GLU A 62 -0.74 -0.51 -7.99
N VAL A 63 -1.67 0.18 -8.67
CA VAL A 63 -1.77 1.64 -8.59
C VAL A 63 -2.21 2.09 -7.19
N LYS A 64 -3.16 1.38 -6.56
CA LYS A 64 -3.52 1.64 -5.15
C LYS A 64 -2.33 1.46 -4.20
N LEU A 65 -1.50 0.44 -4.44
CA LEU A 65 -0.29 0.21 -3.67
C LEU A 65 0.75 1.33 -3.87
N GLN A 66 0.90 1.85 -5.10
CA GLN A 66 1.76 3.01 -5.37
C GLN A 66 1.31 4.24 -4.59
N VAL A 67 -0.01 4.51 -4.53
CA VAL A 67 -0.57 5.59 -3.71
C VAL A 67 -0.13 5.48 -2.25
N VAL A 68 -0.31 4.30 -1.64
CA VAL A 68 0.03 4.09 -0.22
C VAL A 68 1.55 4.16 0.00
N ASN A 69 2.35 3.57 -0.89
CA ASN A 69 3.81 3.59 -0.79
C ASN A 69 4.40 5.00 -0.94
N SER A 70 3.71 5.90 -1.63
CA SER A 70 4.09 7.31 -1.77
C SER A 70 3.55 8.21 -0.66
N GLY A 71 2.99 7.63 0.42
CA GLY A 71 2.42 8.39 1.54
C GLY A 71 1.06 9.03 1.25
N GLY A 72 0.40 8.63 0.16
CA GLY A 72 -0.96 9.02 -0.16
C GLY A 72 -2.01 8.21 0.61
N THR A 73 -3.25 8.68 0.59
CA THR A 73 -4.38 8.04 1.29
C THR A 73 -5.53 7.82 0.33
N ILE A 74 -6.07 6.60 0.27
CA ILE A 74 -7.30 6.29 -0.48
C ILE A 74 -8.47 6.40 0.50
N TYR A 75 -9.49 7.20 0.18
CA TYR A 75 -10.64 7.44 1.06
C TYR A 75 -11.98 6.99 0.48
N GLN A 76 -12.06 6.70 -0.82
CA GLN A 76 -13.28 6.18 -1.45
C GLN A 76 -12.93 5.24 -2.61
N GLU A 77 -13.62 4.10 -2.72
CA GLU A 77 -13.59 3.26 -3.91
C GLU A 77 -14.94 3.33 -4.64
N TYR A 78 -14.93 3.33 -5.96
CA TYR A 78 -16.13 3.40 -6.78
C TYR A 78 -16.43 2.05 -7.43
N THR A 79 -17.71 1.66 -7.42
CA THR A 79 -18.19 0.44 -8.08
C THR A 79 -18.87 0.70 -9.42
N LEU A 80 -19.45 1.90 -9.61
CA LEU A 80 -20.12 2.30 -10.85
C LEU A 80 -19.14 2.44 -12.03
N PHE A 81 -17.92 2.83 -11.75
CA PHE A 81 -16.79 2.85 -12.67
C PHE A 81 -15.54 2.33 -11.96
N LYS A 82 -14.57 1.85 -12.73
CA LYS A 82 -13.28 1.43 -12.19
C LYS A 82 -12.48 2.65 -11.76
N GLY A 83 -12.41 2.92 -10.46
CA GLY A 83 -11.71 4.08 -9.94
C GLY A 83 -11.78 4.19 -8.42
N PHE A 84 -11.01 5.12 -7.89
CA PHE A 84 -10.98 5.46 -6.47
C PHE A 84 -10.64 6.94 -6.30
N ALA A 85 -10.95 7.48 -5.12
CA ALA A 85 -10.58 8.81 -4.73
C ALA A 85 -9.45 8.75 -3.70
N ALA A 86 -8.43 9.58 -3.90
CA ALA A 86 -7.23 9.58 -3.07
C ALA A 86 -6.68 10.98 -2.86
N GLU A 87 -6.03 11.16 -1.71
CA GLU A 87 -5.20 12.32 -1.40
C GLU A 87 -3.75 11.95 -1.73
N ILE A 88 -3.18 12.62 -2.74
CA ILE A 88 -1.84 12.32 -3.29
C ILE A 88 -1.09 13.62 -3.63
N SER A 89 0.24 13.52 -3.78
CA SER A 89 1.08 14.65 -4.21
C SER A 89 0.96 14.89 -5.70
N GLU A 90 1.18 16.14 -6.13
CA GLU A 90 1.18 16.51 -7.56
C GLU A 90 2.22 15.72 -8.36
N THR A 91 3.36 15.37 -7.75
CA THR A 91 4.37 14.52 -8.39
C THR A 91 3.81 13.14 -8.76
N LEU A 92 2.98 12.55 -7.90
CA LEU A 92 2.37 11.25 -8.18
C LEU A 92 1.30 11.36 -9.26
N VAL A 93 0.57 12.48 -9.31
CA VAL A 93 -0.39 12.77 -10.38
C VAL A 93 0.29 12.73 -11.74
N HIS A 94 1.42 13.42 -11.91
CA HIS A 94 2.15 13.41 -13.19
C HIS A 94 2.61 12.02 -13.61
N ILE A 95 3.04 11.18 -12.67
CA ILE A 95 3.39 9.78 -12.96
C ILE A 95 2.14 9.00 -13.43
N PHE A 96 0.98 9.27 -12.84
CA PHE A 96 -0.27 8.61 -13.17
C PHE A 96 -0.88 9.10 -14.50
N GLU A 97 -0.64 10.36 -14.90
CA GLU A 97 -1.02 10.88 -16.22
C GLU A 97 -0.38 10.09 -17.37
N GLU A 98 0.82 9.54 -17.15
CA GLU A 98 1.53 8.71 -18.11
C GLU A 98 1.08 7.23 -18.08
N ASN A 99 0.26 6.82 -17.12
CA ASN A 99 -0.15 5.43 -16.97
C ASN A 99 -1.19 5.04 -18.04
N PRO A 100 -0.90 4.05 -18.91
CA PRO A 100 -1.80 3.68 -20.01
C PRO A 100 -3.13 3.06 -19.56
N ASN A 101 -3.25 2.68 -18.29
CA ASN A 101 -4.48 2.12 -17.71
C ASN A 101 -5.38 3.18 -17.08
N ILE A 102 -4.86 4.36 -16.81
CA ILE A 102 -5.62 5.48 -16.28
C ILE A 102 -6.33 6.18 -17.46
N LYS A 103 -7.58 6.54 -17.23
CA LYS A 103 -8.44 7.24 -18.19
C LYS A 103 -8.44 8.75 -17.91
N SER A 104 -8.61 9.12 -16.65
CA SER A 104 -8.62 10.51 -16.19
C SER A 104 -8.24 10.60 -14.72
N ILE A 105 -7.73 11.77 -14.35
CA ILE A 105 -7.47 12.21 -12.99
C ILE A 105 -8.14 13.57 -12.85
N GLU A 106 -9.05 13.72 -11.89
CA GLU A 106 -9.86 14.93 -11.72
C GLU A 106 -9.73 15.43 -10.28
N ASP A 107 -9.66 16.75 -10.08
CA ASP A 107 -9.64 17.34 -8.74
C ASP A 107 -10.94 17.00 -7.98
N ASP A 108 -10.82 16.44 -6.77
CA ASP A 108 -11.94 16.22 -5.85
C ASP A 108 -12.06 17.40 -4.89
N ASN A 109 -12.43 18.55 -5.42
CA ASN A 109 -12.68 19.74 -4.62
C ASN A 109 -14.17 19.85 -4.29
N PRO A 110 -14.60 19.74 -3.02
CA PRO A 110 -15.92 20.16 -2.62
C PRO A 110 -15.93 21.70 -2.65
N GLY A 111 -16.42 22.27 -3.74
CA GLY A 111 -16.57 23.73 -3.89
C GLY A 111 -17.36 24.38 -2.77
#